data_AF-A0A1I1JX50-F1
#
_entry.id   AF-A0A1I1JX50-F1
#
_cell.length_a   1.000
_cell.length_b   1.000
_cell.length_c   1.000
_cell.angle_alpha   90.00
_cell.angle_beta   90.00
_cell.angle_gamma   90.00
#
_symmetry.space_group_name_H-M   'P 1'
#
loop_
_entity.id
_entity.type
_entity.pdbx_description
1 polymer ?
#
loop_
_entity_poly.entity_id
_entity_poly.type
_entity_poly.pdbx_seq_one_letter_code
_entity_poly.pdbx_strand_id
1 'polypeptide(L)'
;MMNNISVKRTSQTQFICAADTVDLNAERLFSVQEACTGKIVEAINRQYEGTNMGLPFEIEIENVIELSKSTIFLYRVKFQEII
;
A
#
# COMPACT_ATOMS: atom_id res chain seq x y z
N MET A 1 -20.43 -3.08 1.84
CA MET A 1 -19.73 -2.02 2.60
C MET A 1 -18.29 -2.00 2.10
N MET A 2 -17.79 -0.86 1.63
CA MET A 2 -16.35 -0.68 1.35
C MET A 2 -15.62 -0.52 2.68
N ASN A 3 -14.52 -1.23 2.88
CA ASN A 3 -13.69 -1.09 4.07
C ASN A 3 -13.09 0.32 4.08
N ASN A 4 -13.04 0.99 5.23
CA ASN A 4 -12.32 2.25 5.33
C ASN A 4 -10.84 1.95 5.18
N ILE A 5 -10.20 2.52 4.15
CA ILE A 5 -8.78 2.31 3.84
C ILE A 5 -8.06 3.64 3.89
N SER A 6 -7.06 3.73 4.77
CA SER A 6 -6.17 4.88 4.91
C SER A 6 -4.74 4.49 4.58
N VAL A 7 -4.09 5.24 3.69
CA VAL A 7 -2.68 5.05 3.34
C VAL A 7 -1.89 6.28 3.78
N LYS A 8 -0.77 6.04 4.45
CA LYS A 8 0.17 7.07 4.88
C LYS A 8 1.59 6.69 4.50
N ARG A 9 2.30 7.62 3.88
CA ARG A 9 3.74 7.49 3.65
C ARG A 9 4.52 7.73 4.94
N THR A 10 5.47 6.87 5.27
CA THR A 10 6.33 7.00 6.45
C THR A 10 7.78 7.36 6.10
N SER A 11 8.26 6.98 4.92
CA SER A 11 9.57 7.36 4.40
C SER A 11 9.54 7.44 2.87
N GLN A 12 10.69 7.70 2.23
CA GLN A 12 10.75 7.75 0.77
C GLN A 12 10.26 6.44 0.12
N THR A 13 10.52 5.31 0.77
CA THR A 13 10.28 3.96 0.27
C THR A 13 9.31 3.15 1.13
N GLN A 14 8.65 3.76 2.13
CA GLN A 14 7.73 3.03 3.01
C GLN A 14 6.36 3.69 3.14
N PHE A 15 5.35 2.83 3.18
CA PHE A 15 3.94 3.20 3.31
C PHE A 15 3.26 2.29 4.34
N ILE A 16 2.32 2.86 5.07
CA ILE A 16 1.41 2.12 5.94
C ILE A 16 0.02 2.20 5.34
N CYS A 17 -0.65 1.07 5.21
CA CYS A 17 -2.08 1.01 4.92
C CYS A 17 -2.84 0.44 6.12
N ALA A 18 -3.78 1.19 6.68
CA ALA A 18 -4.70 0.70 7.69
C ALA A 18 -6.08 0.49 7.06
N ALA A 19 -6.67 -0.67 7.30
CA ALA A 19 -7.99 -1.02 6.81
C ALA A 19 -8.86 -1.59 7.92
N ASP A 20 -10.15 -1.24 7.93
CA ASP A 20 -11.12 -1.92 8.78
C ASP A 20 -11.31 -3.37 8.28
N THR A 21 -11.13 -4.33 9.19
CA THR A 21 -11.14 -5.77 8.86
C THR A 21 -12.10 -6.59 9.72
N VAL A 22 -13.08 -5.93 10.33
CA VAL A 22 -14.19 -6.61 11.02
C VAL A 22 -14.85 -7.62 10.06
N ASP A 23 -14.85 -8.89 10.46
CA ASP A 23 -15.50 -10.00 9.74
C ASP A 23 -15.01 -10.23 8.29
N LEU A 24 -13.69 -10.11 8.05
CA LEU A 24 -13.10 -10.51 6.77
C LEU A 24 -12.78 -12.00 6.72
N ASN A 25 -13.12 -12.62 5.59
CA ASN A 25 -12.56 -13.90 5.17
C ASN A 25 -11.30 -13.65 4.31
N ALA A 26 -10.59 -14.71 3.92
CA ALA A 26 -9.35 -14.61 3.15
C ALA A 26 -9.50 -13.82 1.83
N GLU A 27 -10.62 -14.00 1.12
CA GLU A 27 -10.91 -13.30 -0.14
C GLU A 27 -11.03 -11.78 0.07
N ARG A 28 -11.75 -11.37 1.13
CA ARG A 28 -11.89 -9.94 1.43
C ARG A 28 -10.59 -9.32 1.94
N LEU A 29 -9.75 -10.09 2.63
CA LEU A 29 -8.41 -9.63 3.03
C LEU A 29 -7.53 -9.35 1.79
N PHE A 30 -7.61 -10.21 0.78
CA PHE A 30 -6.92 -9.99 -0.50
C PHE A 30 -7.41 -8.72 -1.21
N SER A 31 -8.73 -8.50 -1.28
CA SER A 31 -9.27 -7.26 -1.86
C SER A 31 -8.82 -5.99 -1.12
N VAL A 32 -8.67 -6.07 0.20
CA VAL A 32 -8.11 -4.96 1.00
C VAL A 32 -6.66 -4.71 0.63
N GLN A 33 -5.86 -5.76 0.50
CA GLN A 33 -4.46 -5.66 0.08
C GLN A 33 -4.33 -5.02 -1.30
N GLU A 34 -5.14 -5.44 -2.27
CA GLU A 34 -5.16 -4.83 -3.61
C GLU A 34 -5.52 -3.35 -3.56
N ALA A 35 -6.56 -2.99 -2.79
CA ALA A 35 -6.98 -1.60 -2.65
C ALA A 35 -5.91 -0.72 -1.95
N CYS A 36 -5.23 -1.26 -0.94
CA CYS A 36 -4.06 -0.62 -0.33
C CYS A 36 -2.94 -0.39 -1.35
N THR A 37 -2.61 -1.42 -2.13
CA THR A 37 -1.56 -1.38 -3.15
C THR A 37 -1.87 -0.34 -4.22
N GLY A 38 -3.12 -0.30 -4.72
CA GLY A 38 -3.56 0.69 -5.69
C GLY A 38 -3.39 2.13 -5.20
N LYS A 39 -3.78 2.43 -3.96
CA LYS A 39 -3.58 3.76 -3.36
C LYS A 39 -2.11 4.13 -3.18
N ILE A 40 -1.24 3.15 -2.89
CA ILE A 40 0.21 3.38 -2.79
C ILE A 40 0.78 3.70 -4.18
N VAL A 41 0.39 2.94 -5.21
CA VAL A 41 0.77 3.20 -6.61
C VAL A 41 0.35 4.61 -7.04
N GLU A 42 -0.89 5.02 -6.75
CA GLU A 42 -1.36 6.38 -7.01
C GLU A 42 -0.51 7.44 -6.29
N ALA A 43 -0.16 7.20 -5.02
CA ALA A 43 0.65 8.13 -4.25
C ALA A 43 2.09 8.26 -4.80
N ILE A 44 2.69 7.15 -5.24
CA ILE A 44 4.01 7.15 -5.90
C ILE A 44 3.90 7.89 -7.23
N ASN A 45 2.93 7.53 -8.09
CA ASN A 45 2.78 8.14 -9.40
C ASN A 45 2.60 9.66 -9.31
N ARG A 46 1.78 10.16 -8.37
CA ARG A 46 1.62 11.60 -8.13
C ARG A 46 2.90 12.29 -7.66
N GLN A 47 3.77 11.60 -6.92
CA GLN A 47 5.06 12.17 -6.50
C GLN A 47 6.00 12.36 -7.69
N TYR A 48 5.98 11.43 -8.65
CA TYR A 48 6.84 11.46 -9.83
C TYR A 48 6.14 12.07 -11.05
N GLU A 49 4.88 12.49 -10.93
CA GLU A 49 4.13 13.20 -11.95
C GLU A 49 4.86 14.51 -12.31
N GLY A 50 5.18 14.68 -13.59
CA GLY A 50 5.97 15.82 -14.09
C GLY A 50 7.49 15.63 -14.02
N THR A 51 7.98 14.57 -13.38
CA THR A 51 9.34 14.07 -13.65
C THR A 51 9.23 13.08 -14.82
N ASN A 52 10.04 13.21 -15.87
CA ASN A 52 10.09 12.21 -16.97
C ASN A 52 10.63 10.83 -16.50
N MET A 53 10.63 10.58 -15.19
CA MET A 53 11.06 9.38 -14.51
C MET A 53 9.83 8.51 -14.23
N GLY A 54 9.41 7.73 -15.22
CA GLY A 54 8.65 6.51 -14.96
C GLY A 54 9.61 5.47 -14.39
N LEU A 55 10.01 5.61 -13.13
CA LEU A 55 10.89 4.63 -12.50
C LEU A 55 10.10 3.33 -12.28
N PRO A 56 10.54 2.19 -12.86
CA PRO A 56 9.97 0.91 -12.49
C PRO A 56 10.17 0.70 -10.99
N PHE A 57 9.13 0.28 -10.30
CA PHE A 57 9.20 -0.01 -8.87
C PHE A 57 8.45 -1.30 -8.53
N GLU A 58 8.93 -1.95 -7.49
CA GLU A 58 8.29 -3.12 -6.90
C GLU A 58 7.73 -2.73 -5.54
N ILE A 59 6.56 -3.29 -5.20
CA ILE A 59 5.92 -3.13 -3.90
C ILE A 59 5.94 -4.48 -3.19
N GLU A 60 6.42 -4.49 -1.95
CA GLU A 60 6.44 -5.66 -1.07
C GLU A 60 5.74 -5.32 0.24
N ILE A 61 5.07 -6.31 0.84
CA ILE A 61 4.53 -6.21 2.20
C ILE A 61 5.60 -6.71 3.15
N GLU A 62 6.11 -5.81 3.99
CA GLU A 62 7.12 -6.16 5.01
C GLU A 62 6.50 -6.77 6.24
N ASN A 63 5.29 -6.33 6.60
CA ASN A 63 4.64 -6.75 7.84
C ASN A 63 3.12 -6.58 7.76
N VAL A 64 2.41 -7.44 8.49
CA VAL A 64 0.96 -7.38 8.68
C VAL A 64 0.68 -7.44 10.18
N ILE A 65 0.00 -6.41 10.69
CA ILE A 65 -0.40 -6.32 12.09
C ILE A 65 -1.92 -6.43 12.13
N GLU A 66 -2.42 -7.52 12.71
CA GLU A 66 -3.84 -7.74 12.92
C GLU A 66 -4.25 -7.17 14.29
N LEU A 67 -5.26 -6.30 14.27
CA LEU A 67 -5.94 -5.77 15.45
C LEU A 67 -7.36 -6.33 15.46
N SER A 68 -8.04 -6.18 16.60
CA SER A 68 -9.38 -6.75 16.80
C SER A 68 -10.44 -6.31 15.79
N LYS A 69 -10.24 -5.19 15.09
CA LYS A 69 -11.18 -4.64 14.10
C LYS A 69 -10.52 -4.08 12.83
N SER A 70 -9.20 -4.13 12.76
CA SER A 70 -8.45 -3.48 11.69
C SER A 70 -7.18 -4.25 11.41
N THR A 71 -6.67 -4.16 10.18
CA THR A 71 -5.38 -4.71 9.80
C THR A 71 -4.51 -3.59 9.26
N ILE A 72 -3.26 -3.58 9.70
CA ILE A 72 -2.25 -2.63 9.26
C ILE A 72 -1.23 -3.39 8.42
N PHE A 73 -1.04 -2.94 7.20
CA PHE A 73 -0.03 -3.44 6.27
C PHE A 73 1.10 -2.43 6.18
N LEU A 74 2.32 -2.89 6.43
CA LEU A 74 3.54 -2.13 6.17
C LEU A 74 4.08 -2.52 4.79
N TYR A 75 4.17 -1.55 3.89
CA TYR A 75 4.67 -1.73 2.54
C TYR A 75 6.05 -1.08 2.37
N ARG A 76 6.93 -1.75 1.63
CA ARG A 76 8.17 -1.20 1.11
C ARG A 76 8.12 -1.12 -0.41
N VAL A 77 8.65 -0.02 -0.93
CA VAL A 77 8.79 0.26 -2.36
C VAL A 77 10.27 0.20 -2.71
N LYS A 78 10.62 -0.60 -3.71
CA LYS A 78 11.96 -0.66 -4.27
C LYS A 78 11.92 -0.03 -5.66
N PHE A 79 12.52 1.14 -5.80
CA PHE A 79 12.72 1.76 -7.12
C PHE A 79 13.89 1.04 -7.80
N GLN A 80 13.68 0.58 -9.03
CA GLN A 80 14.75 0.06 -9.86
C GLN A 80 15.51 1.24 -10.47
N GLU A 81 16.83 1.29 -10.26
CA GLU A 81 17.68 2.25 -10.96
C GLU A 81 17.75 1.86 -12.45
N ILE A 82 17.50 2.82 -13.34
CA ILE A 82 17.75 2.64 -14.76
C ILE A 82 19.25 2.93 -14.98
N ILE A 83 20.03 1.88 -15.24
CA ILE A 83 21.47 1.95 -15.55
C ILE A 83 21.66 2.39 -17.01
#